data_AF-A0A0D3JHB7-F1
#
_entry.id   AF-A0A0D3JHB7-F1
#
_cell.length_a   1.000
_cell.length_b   1.000
_cell.length_c   1.000
_cell.angle_alpha   90.00
_cell.angle_beta   90.00
_cell.angle_gamma   90.00
#
_symmetry.space_group_name_H-M   'P 1'
#
loop_
_entity.id
_entity.type
_entity.pdbx_description
1 polymer ?
#
loop_
_entity_poly.entity_id
_entity_poly.type
_entity_poly.pdbx_seq_one_letter_code
_entity_poly.pdbx_strand_id
1 'polypeptide(L)'
;LKLLLLPAYRSTDFEVHRHWMALTAKLPFDNWYLDETSEWTLDYPPLFAWFERLLACGGERVEPQMLTLSAVPYVSAATVAYQRCSVIAFDLLLLGGAASLAVSLAPAATQRVKPRAAASHWRWLVPTALSFCDAGALLVDHVHFQYNGPMIGLLLLSCAALVRGRQLAAAALFAVLLNLKHLFLFAAPFFFSHLLAAHVLR
;
A
#
# COMPACT_ATOMS: atom_id res chain seq x y z
N LEU A 1 -17.32 6.49 -2.50
CA LEU A 1 -17.32 5.90 -1.15
C LEU A 1 -16.23 6.51 -0.26
N LYS A 2 -14.94 6.32 -0.54
CA LYS A 2 -13.83 6.79 0.33
C LYS A 2 -13.82 8.30 0.63
N LEU A 3 -14.21 9.14 -0.33
CA LEU A 3 -14.38 10.59 -0.11
C LEU A 3 -15.44 10.93 0.96
N LEU A 4 -16.45 10.08 1.14
CA LEU A 4 -17.48 10.26 2.19
C LEU A 4 -16.92 10.01 3.60
N LEU A 5 -15.72 9.41 3.71
CA LEU A 5 -15.02 9.18 4.97
C LEU A 5 -14.05 10.32 5.34
N LEU A 6 -13.96 11.38 4.52
CA LEU A 6 -13.17 12.58 4.86
C LEU A 6 -13.52 13.19 6.23
N PRO A 7 -14.81 13.34 6.60
CA PRO A 7 -15.18 13.90 7.91
C PRO A 7 -15.23 12.86 9.04
N ALA A 8 -14.77 11.62 8.79
CA ALA A 8 -14.82 10.55 9.80
C ALA A 8 -13.88 10.82 10.99
N TYR A 9 -14.00 9.97 12.01
CA TYR A 9 -13.09 9.92 13.16
C TYR A 9 -11.61 9.95 12.73
N ARG A 10 -10.78 10.54 13.60
CA ARG A 10 -9.32 10.69 13.43
C ARG A 10 -8.61 9.92 14.54
N SER A 11 -7.83 8.91 14.17
CA SER A 11 -6.98 8.15 15.08
C SER A 11 -5.68 8.89 15.43
N THR A 12 -4.89 8.30 16.34
CA THR A 12 -3.51 8.70 16.65
C THR A 12 -2.56 8.51 15.46
N ASP A 13 -2.83 7.56 14.56
CA ASP A 13 -1.95 7.24 13.44
C ASP A 13 -1.83 8.38 12.42
N PHE A 14 -2.80 9.31 12.38
CA PHE A 14 -2.64 10.57 11.66
C PHE A 14 -1.40 11.33 12.12
N GLU A 15 -1.18 11.40 13.43
CA GLU A 15 0.00 12.07 13.99
C GLU A 15 1.27 11.26 13.75
N VAL A 16 1.20 9.93 13.85
CA VAL A 16 2.34 9.02 13.54
C VAL A 16 2.86 9.28 12.13
N HIS A 17 1.98 9.21 11.13
CA HIS A 17 2.37 9.45 9.74
C HIS A 17 2.75 10.91 9.48
N ARG A 18 2.11 11.89 10.15
CA ARG A 18 2.53 13.30 10.04
C ARG A 18 3.94 13.49 10.57
N HIS A 19 4.27 12.90 11.72
CA HIS A 19 5.61 12.92 12.30
C HIS A 19 6.62 12.24 11.37
N TRP A 20 6.31 11.09 10.80
CA TRP A 20 7.20 10.41 9.85
C TRP A 20 7.46 11.24 8.59
N MET A 21 6.45 11.92 8.03
CA MET A 21 6.66 12.88 6.94
C MET A 21 7.59 14.03 7.36
N ALA A 22 7.38 14.62 8.55
CA ALA A 22 8.22 15.69 9.07
C ALA A 22 9.68 15.23 9.28
N LEU A 23 9.86 14.09 9.94
CA LEU A 23 11.14 13.45 10.23
C LEU A 23 11.92 13.17 8.95
N THR A 24 11.30 12.53 7.96
CA THR A 24 11.96 12.17 6.70
C THR A 24 12.24 13.37 5.80
N ALA A 25 11.52 14.49 5.99
CA ALA A 25 11.76 15.74 5.30
C ALA A 25 12.88 16.59 5.93
N LYS A 26 13.00 16.58 7.26
CA LYS A 26 13.89 17.51 8.00
C LYS A 26 15.22 16.89 8.39
N LEU A 27 15.28 15.59 8.63
CA LEU A 27 16.50 14.91 9.07
C LEU A 27 17.21 14.22 7.89
N PRO A 28 18.55 14.11 7.94
CA PRO A 28 19.29 13.25 7.04
C PRO A 28 18.94 11.77 7.32
N PHE A 29 19.08 10.91 6.31
CA PHE A 29 18.54 9.55 6.32
C PHE A 29 19.16 8.63 7.38
N ASP A 30 20.38 8.92 7.81
CA ASP A 30 21.10 8.23 8.88
C ASP A 30 20.54 8.51 10.27
N ASN A 31 19.71 9.56 10.42
CA ASN A 31 19.05 9.92 11.67
C ASN A 31 17.56 9.58 11.71
N TRP A 32 16.97 9.01 10.65
CA TRP A 32 15.53 8.72 10.60
C TRP A 32 15.05 7.75 11.69
N TYR A 33 15.90 6.79 12.07
CA TYR A 33 15.59 5.78 13.09
C TYR A 33 16.17 6.10 14.47
N LEU A 34 16.78 7.28 14.62
CA LEU A 34 17.42 7.76 15.85
C LEU A 34 16.70 8.98 16.44
N ASP A 35 15.64 9.47 15.77
CA ASP A 35 14.86 10.60 16.27
C ASP A 35 14.13 10.23 17.57
N GLU A 36 14.33 11.07 18.58
CA GLU A 36 13.65 10.97 19.89
C GLU A 36 12.74 12.19 20.14
N THR A 37 12.49 13.02 19.12
CA THR A 37 11.69 14.25 19.27
C THR A 37 10.25 13.93 19.67
N SER A 38 9.72 12.77 19.29
CA SER A 38 8.35 12.31 19.58
C SER A 38 8.37 10.85 20.04
N GLU A 39 7.31 10.44 20.74
CA GLU A 39 7.09 9.03 21.10
C GLU A 39 6.82 8.15 19.85
N TRP A 40 6.36 8.77 18.75
CA TRP A 40 6.05 8.10 17.49
C TRP A 40 7.29 7.89 16.62
N THR A 41 8.20 7.03 17.10
CA THR A 41 9.40 6.64 16.35
C THR A 41 9.05 5.95 15.02
N LEU A 42 9.94 6.05 14.04
CA LEU A 42 9.80 5.38 12.75
C LEU A 42 10.08 3.88 12.91
N ASP A 43 9.04 3.05 12.83
CA ASP A 43 9.11 1.59 13.05
C ASP A 43 8.99 0.77 11.75
N TYR A 44 8.67 1.39 10.62
CA TYR A 44 8.54 0.71 9.33
C TYR A 44 9.90 0.61 8.62
N PRO A 45 10.08 -0.38 7.71
CA PRO A 45 11.37 -0.58 7.05
C PRO A 45 11.71 0.57 6.06
N PRO A 46 12.98 0.65 5.60
CA PRO A 46 13.50 1.85 4.94
C PRO A 46 12.71 2.33 3.72
N LEU A 47 12.13 1.43 2.92
CA LEU A 47 11.39 1.86 1.73
C LEU A 47 10.10 2.60 2.11
N PHE A 48 9.52 2.29 3.27
CA PHE A 48 8.38 3.06 3.79
C PHE A 48 8.80 4.47 4.24
N ALA A 49 9.98 4.61 4.84
CA ALA A 49 10.52 5.93 5.18
C ALA A 49 10.71 6.80 3.93
N TRP A 50 11.21 6.21 2.84
CA TRP A 50 11.29 6.88 1.54
C TRP A 50 9.91 7.22 0.95
N PHE A 51 8.91 6.37 1.18
CA PHE A 51 7.53 6.66 0.82
C PHE A 51 6.97 7.86 1.61
N GLU A 52 7.20 7.94 2.92
CA GLU A 52 6.83 9.10 3.74
C GLU A 52 7.55 10.37 3.28
N ARG A 53 8.82 10.27 2.87
CA ARG A 53 9.54 11.39 2.27
C ARG A 53 8.91 11.87 0.96
N LEU A 54 8.45 10.95 0.12
CA LEU A 54 7.74 11.28 -1.12
C LEU A 54 6.43 12.01 -0.81
N LEU A 55 5.68 11.56 0.21
CA LEU A 55 4.50 12.27 0.69
C LEU A 55 4.85 13.65 1.22
N ALA A 56 5.94 13.78 1.99
CA ALA A 56 6.38 15.07 2.51
C ALA A 56 6.62 16.10 1.40
N CYS A 57 7.14 15.71 0.24
CA CYS A 57 7.27 16.62 -0.91
C CYS A 57 5.93 17.22 -1.39
N GLY A 58 4.83 16.46 -1.28
CA GLY A 58 3.48 16.96 -1.54
C GLY A 58 2.93 17.78 -0.37
N GLY A 59 3.13 17.29 0.86
CA GLY A 59 2.71 17.94 2.09
C GLY A 59 3.30 19.35 2.26
N GLU A 60 4.57 19.54 1.92
CA GLU A 60 5.24 20.84 1.95
C GLU A 60 4.54 21.90 1.08
N ARG A 61 3.97 21.48 -0.06
CA ARG A 61 3.24 22.38 -0.97
C ARG A 61 1.83 22.70 -0.49
N VAL A 62 1.22 21.80 0.30
CA VAL A 62 -0.14 21.97 0.81
C VAL A 62 -0.13 22.77 2.09
N GLU A 63 0.69 22.39 3.06
CA GLU A 63 0.84 23.09 4.33
C GLU A 63 2.22 22.81 4.95
N PRO A 64 3.21 23.71 4.79
CA PRO A 64 4.57 23.50 5.31
C PRO A 64 4.63 23.21 6.81
N GLN A 65 3.67 23.75 7.58
CA GLN A 65 3.59 23.53 9.02
C GLN A 65 3.40 22.06 9.41
N MET A 66 2.80 21.24 8.53
CA MET A 66 2.63 19.80 8.79
C MET A 66 3.97 19.07 8.93
N LEU A 67 5.03 19.60 8.33
CA LEU A 67 6.38 19.03 8.34
C LEU A 67 7.27 19.60 9.45
N THR A 68 6.66 20.28 10.44
CA THR A 68 7.38 20.74 11.62
C THR A 68 7.67 19.53 12.51
N LEU A 69 8.96 19.33 12.83
CA LEU A 69 9.38 18.31 13.79
C LEU A 69 9.14 18.86 15.20
N SER A 70 8.27 18.21 15.97
CA SER A 70 7.80 18.68 17.28
C SER A 70 7.33 17.49 18.12
N ALA A 71 7.59 17.53 19.42
CA ALA A 71 7.06 16.57 20.39
C ALA A 71 5.54 16.70 20.57
N VAL A 72 5.02 17.92 20.41
CA VAL A 72 3.59 18.20 20.51
C VAL A 72 2.93 17.93 19.14
N PRO A 73 1.84 17.14 19.10
CA PRO A 73 1.10 16.87 17.89
C PRO A 73 0.62 18.14 17.18
N TYR A 74 0.65 18.13 15.84
CA TYR A 74 0.13 19.22 15.02
C TYR A 74 -1.02 18.72 14.16
N VAL A 75 -2.14 19.44 14.19
CA VAL A 75 -3.31 19.09 13.39
C VAL A 75 -3.95 20.33 12.78
N SER A 76 -4.28 20.24 11.51
CA SER A 76 -5.09 21.21 10.79
C SER A 76 -6.07 20.48 9.86
N ALA A 77 -7.10 21.19 9.39
CA ALA A 77 -8.00 20.64 8.38
C ALA A 77 -7.28 20.32 7.05
N ALA A 78 -6.28 21.12 6.68
CA ALA A 78 -5.49 20.90 5.47
C ALA A 78 -4.59 19.65 5.59
N THR A 79 -3.94 19.46 6.74
CA THR A 79 -3.15 18.26 7.04
C THR A 79 -4.00 17.00 6.98
N VAL A 80 -5.17 17.00 7.64
CA VAL A 80 -6.08 15.84 7.62
C VAL A 80 -6.58 15.56 6.21
N ALA A 81 -6.98 16.59 5.46
CA ALA A 81 -7.43 16.42 4.07
C ALA A 81 -6.31 15.87 3.18
N TYR A 82 -5.08 16.39 3.31
CA TYR A 82 -3.92 15.92 2.56
C TYR A 82 -3.66 14.42 2.80
N GLN A 83 -3.54 14.04 4.06
CA GLN A 83 -3.30 12.66 4.49
C GLN A 83 -4.41 11.71 4.00
N ARG A 84 -5.68 12.08 4.14
CA ARG A 84 -6.77 11.23 3.63
C ARG A 84 -6.76 11.09 2.12
N CYS A 85 -6.46 12.18 1.40
CA CYS A 85 -6.34 12.17 -0.05
C CYS A 85 -5.16 11.33 -0.53
N SER A 86 -4.03 11.32 0.18
CA SER A 86 -2.88 10.48 -0.18
C SER A 86 -3.20 9.00 -0.07
N VAL A 87 -3.85 8.54 1.01
CA VAL A 87 -4.29 7.14 1.13
C VAL A 87 -5.19 6.75 -0.05
N ILE A 88 -6.19 7.58 -0.37
CA ILE A 88 -7.09 7.36 -1.52
C ILE A 88 -6.33 7.31 -2.85
N ALA A 89 -5.34 8.18 -3.04
CA ALA A 89 -4.53 8.20 -4.26
C ALA A 89 -3.72 6.91 -4.42
N PHE A 90 -3.15 6.39 -3.33
CA PHE A 90 -2.34 5.17 -3.37
C PHE A 90 -3.18 3.88 -3.46
N ASP A 91 -4.48 3.91 -3.14
CA ASP A 91 -5.40 2.79 -3.39
C ASP A 91 -5.56 2.41 -4.86
N LEU A 92 -5.08 3.23 -5.79
CA LEU A 92 -4.98 2.85 -7.20
C LEU A 92 -4.11 1.59 -7.37
N LEU A 93 -3.12 1.36 -6.49
CA LEU A 93 -2.34 0.12 -6.47
C LEU A 93 -3.18 -1.09 -6.05
N LEU A 94 -4.11 -0.92 -5.10
CA LEU A 94 -5.05 -1.99 -4.71
C LEU A 94 -5.94 -2.38 -5.88
N LEU A 95 -6.50 -1.37 -6.57
CA LEU A 95 -7.33 -1.59 -7.76
C LEU A 95 -6.55 -2.29 -8.87
N GLY A 96 -5.34 -1.81 -9.17
CA GLY A 96 -4.48 -2.39 -10.19
C GLY A 96 -4.04 -3.83 -9.86
N GLY A 97 -3.71 -4.09 -8.59
CA GLY A 97 -3.32 -5.41 -8.11
C GLY A 97 -4.46 -6.42 -8.19
N ALA A 98 -5.64 -6.06 -7.66
CA ALA A 98 -6.82 -6.92 -7.70
C ALA A 98 -7.26 -7.24 -9.13
N ALA A 99 -7.32 -6.23 -10.01
CA ALA A 99 -7.66 -6.42 -11.41
C ALA A 99 -6.62 -7.31 -12.12
N SER A 100 -5.32 -7.05 -11.92
CA SER A 100 -4.23 -7.81 -12.54
C SER A 100 -4.26 -9.28 -12.11
N LEU A 101 -4.48 -9.57 -10.82
CA LEU A 101 -4.58 -10.94 -10.34
C LEU A 101 -5.83 -11.64 -10.89
N ALA A 102 -6.98 -10.98 -10.85
CA ALA A 102 -8.23 -11.54 -11.37
C ALA A 102 -8.13 -11.90 -12.86
N VAL A 103 -7.49 -11.05 -13.66
CA VAL A 103 -7.20 -11.34 -15.07
C VAL A 103 -6.22 -12.50 -15.23
N SER A 104 -5.22 -12.62 -14.35
CA SER A 104 -4.21 -13.70 -14.41
C SER A 104 -4.78 -15.07 -14.07
N LEU A 105 -5.75 -15.12 -13.15
CA LEU A 105 -6.42 -16.36 -12.73
C LEU A 105 -7.52 -16.80 -13.71
N ALA A 106 -7.88 -15.96 -14.68
CA ALA A 106 -8.87 -16.34 -15.67
C ALA A 106 -8.32 -17.51 -16.52
N PRO A 107 -8.99 -18.68 -16.60
CA PRO A 107 -8.59 -19.74 -17.52
C PRO A 107 -8.35 -19.19 -18.92
N ALA A 108 -7.17 -19.50 -19.48
CA ALA A 108 -6.89 -19.29 -20.88
C ALA A 108 -8.07 -19.87 -21.66
N ALA A 109 -8.70 -19.06 -22.51
CA ALA A 109 -9.84 -19.48 -23.30
C ALA A 109 -9.43 -20.72 -24.12
N THR A 110 -9.77 -21.90 -23.64
CA THR A 110 -9.63 -23.13 -24.40
C THR A 110 -10.47 -22.92 -25.64
N GLN A 111 -9.83 -22.99 -26.81
CA GLN A 111 -10.35 -22.65 -28.14
C GLN A 111 -11.58 -23.46 -28.61
N ARG A 112 -12.35 -24.10 -27.72
CA ARG A 112 -13.42 -25.03 -28.09
C ARG A 112 -14.83 -24.63 -27.67
N VAL A 113 -15.05 -23.56 -26.92
CA VAL A 113 -16.40 -23.11 -26.58
C VAL A 113 -16.57 -21.65 -26.96
N LYS A 114 -17.55 -21.36 -27.83
CA LYS A 114 -17.94 -19.99 -28.20
C LYS A 114 -18.11 -19.16 -26.92
N PRO A 115 -17.39 -18.05 -26.74
CA PRO A 115 -17.48 -17.28 -25.52
C PRO A 115 -18.89 -16.67 -25.48
N ARG A 116 -19.68 -17.07 -24.48
CA ARG A 116 -20.89 -16.33 -24.11
C ARG A 116 -20.41 -14.95 -23.67
N ALA A 117 -20.51 -13.97 -24.58
CA ALA A 117 -19.84 -12.66 -24.51
C ALA A 117 -20.18 -11.84 -23.24
N ALA A 118 -21.19 -12.25 -22.46
CA ALA A 118 -21.61 -11.60 -21.22
C ALA A 118 -20.77 -11.96 -19.97
N ALA A 119 -19.87 -12.96 -20.03
CA ALA A 119 -19.01 -13.32 -18.88
C ALA A 119 -17.66 -12.56 -18.84
N SER A 120 -17.52 -11.45 -19.59
CA SER A 120 -16.19 -10.91 -19.95
C SER A 120 -15.60 -9.88 -18.96
N HIS A 121 -16.38 -8.95 -18.41
CA HIS A 121 -15.85 -7.89 -17.52
C HIS A 121 -16.08 -8.14 -16.03
N TRP A 122 -17.17 -8.83 -15.66
CA TRP A 122 -17.45 -9.18 -14.25
C TRP A 122 -16.33 -9.97 -13.56
N ARG A 123 -15.52 -10.71 -14.33
CA ARG A 123 -14.43 -11.57 -13.81
C ARG A 123 -13.32 -10.80 -13.13
N TRP A 124 -13.07 -9.55 -13.55
CA TRP A 124 -12.10 -8.68 -12.90
C TRP A 124 -12.79 -7.56 -12.13
N LEU A 125 -13.96 -7.09 -12.58
CA LEU A 125 -14.71 -6.04 -11.87
C LEU A 125 -15.21 -6.48 -10.50
N VAL A 126 -15.76 -7.69 -10.36
CA VAL A 126 -16.32 -8.13 -9.07
C VAL A 126 -15.23 -8.27 -8.01
N PRO A 127 -14.12 -9.00 -8.24
CA PRO A 127 -13.04 -9.08 -7.24
C PRO A 127 -12.45 -7.71 -6.92
N THR A 128 -12.24 -6.87 -7.95
CA THR A 128 -11.68 -5.52 -7.76
C THR A 128 -12.62 -4.64 -6.93
N ALA A 129 -13.92 -4.66 -7.22
CA ALA A 129 -14.92 -3.91 -6.47
C ALA A 129 -15.04 -4.43 -5.03
N LEU A 130 -15.01 -5.75 -4.81
CA LEU A 130 -15.04 -6.34 -3.47
C LEU A 130 -13.80 -5.93 -2.67
N SER A 131 -12.60 -5.98 -3.26
CA SER A 131 -11.37 -5.51 -2.59
C SER A 131 -11.41 -4.00 -2.29
N PHE A 132 -11.95 -3.18 -3.21
CA PHE A 132 -12.01 -1.74 -3.02
C PHE A 132 -13.08 -1.29 -2.01
N CYS A 133 -14.14 -2.08 -1.86
CA CYS A 133 -15.25 -1.83 -0.94
C CYS A 133 -15.19 -2.70 0.33
N ASP A 134 -14.06 -3.38 0.59
CA ASP A 134 -13.89 -4.21 1.78
C ASP A 134 -14.05 -3.36 3.04
N ALA A 135 -14.99 -3.75 3.91
CA ALA A 135 -15.32 -2.95 5.09
C ALA A 135 -14.15 -2.87 6.08
N GLY A 136 -13.37 -3.95 6.21
CA GLY A 136 -12.19 -3.97 7.08
C GLY A 136 -11.12 -3.00 6.60
N ALA A 137 -10.77 -3.07 5.33
CA ALA A 137 -9.82 -2.16 4.69
C ALA A 137 -10.32 -0.71 4.76
N LEU A 138 -11.61 -0.46 4.55
CA LEU A 138 -12.19 0.88 4.68
C LEU A 138 -12.04 1.45 6.09
N LEU A 139 -12.31 0.65 7.13
CA LEU A 139 -12.17 1.08 8.52
C LEU A 139 -10.70 1.30 8.89
N VAL A 140 -9.82 0.39 8.52
CA VAL A 140 -8.40 0.47 8.90
C VAL A 140 -7.69 1.60 8.15
N ASP A 141 -7.82 1.67 6.82
CA ASP A 141 -7.04 2.63 6.04
C ASP A 141 -7.67 4.03 6.02
N HIS A 142 -9.00 4.14 5.99
CA HIS A 142 -9.68 5.43 5.82
C HIS A 142 -10.34 5.98 7.08
N VAL A 143 -10.45 5.21 8.17
CA VAL A 143 -10.89 5.74 9.47
C VAL A 143 -9.76 5.73 10.48
N HIS A 144 -9.06 4.60 10.61
CA HIS A 144 -7.91 4.46 11.50
C HIS A 144 -6.59 4.99 10.90
N PHE A 145 -6.54 5.30 9.61
CA PHE A 145 -5.40 5.92 8.92
C PHE A 145 -4.16 5.05 8.78
N GLN A 146 -4.18 4.21 7.74
CA GLN A 146 -3.10 3.28 7.42
C GLN A 146 -2.93 3.17 5.90
N TYR A 147 -1.74 2.77 5.45
CA TYR A 147 -1.44 2.52 4.04
C TYR A 147 -1.42 1.02 3.71
N ASN A 148 -2.39 0.21 4.18
CA ASN A 148 -2.41 -1.22 3.89
C ASN A 148 -2.86 -1.54 2.46
N GLY A 149 -3.86 -0.82 1.94
CA GLY A 149 -4.40 -0.94 0.59
C GLY A 149 -3.32 -1.00 -0.50
N PRO A 150 -2.42 -0.01 -0.63
CA PRO A 150 -1.34 -0.06 -1.62
C PRO A 150 -0.40 -1.27 -1.44
N MET A 151 -0.11 -1.67 -0.20
CA MET A 151 0.75 -2.83 0.09
C MET A 151 0.09 -4.15 -0.31
N ILE A 152 -1.20 -4.31 -0.01
CA ILE A 152 -2.01 -5.44 -0.49
C ILE A 152 -2.05 -5.42 -2.03
N GLY A 153 -2.18 -4.24 -2.65
CA GLY A 153 -2.07 -4.08 -4.10
C GLY A 153 -0.76 -4.63 -4.67
N LEU A 154 0.37 -4.29 -4.05
CA LEU A 154 1.69 -4.82 -4.44
C LEU A 154 1.79 -6.34 -4.24
N LEU A 155 1.23 -6.88 -3.16
CA LEU A 155 1.15 -8.33 -2.95
C LEU A 155 0.35 -9.00 -4.08
N LEU A 156 -0.81 -8.45 -4.45
CA LEU A 156 -1.64 -8.99 -5.53
C LEU A 156 -0.95 -8.89 -6.89
N LEU A 157 -0.22 -7.81 -7.16
CA LEU A 157 0.63 -7.69 -8.35
C LEU A 157 1.74 -8.75 -8.37
N SER A 158 2.37 -9.01 -7.22
CA SER A 158 3.38 -10.04 -7.07
C SER A 158 2.81 -11.45 -7.34
N CYS A 159 1.66 -11.77 -6.75
CA CYS A 159 0.93 -13.01 -7.03
C CYS A 159 0.53 -13.13 -8.50
N ALA A 160 0.08 -12.04 -9.13
CA ALA A 160 -0.26 -12.03 -10.56
C ALA A 160 0.97 -12.33 -11.43
N ALA A 161 2.15 -11.83 -11.05
CA ALA A 161 3.40 -12.16 -11.72
C ALA A 161 3.77 -13.66 -11.57
N LEU A 162 3.58 -14.26 -10.38
CA LEU A 162 3.76 -15.70 -10.17
C LEU A 162 2.85 -16.52 -11.08
N VAL A 163 1.54 -16.21 -11.13
CA VAL A 163 0.56 -16.91 -11.96
C VAL A 163 0.91 -16.83 -13.45
N ARG A 164 1.48 -15.70 -13.89
CA ARG A 164 1.96 -15.50 -15.28
C ARG A 164 3.36 -16.09 -15.54
N GLY A 165 3.96 -16.79 -14.58
CA GLY A 165 5.30 -17.39 -14.70
C GLY A 165 6.46 -16.38 -14.67
N ARG A 166 6.21 -15.13 -14.30
CA ARG A 166 7.23 -14.05 -14.22
C ARG A 166 7.88 -14.03 -12.84
N GLN A 167 8.67 -15.06 -12.56
CA GLN A 167 9.21 -15.32 -11.22
C GLN A 167 10.09 -14.18 -10.67
N LEU A 168 10.99 -13.62 -11.49
CA LEU A 168 11.85 -12.50 -11.07
C LEU A 168 11.04 -11.23 -10.73
N ALA A 169 10.01 -10.93 -11.51
CA ALA A 169 9.14 -9.79 -11.24
C ALA A 169 8.34 -9.97 -9.95
N ALA A 170 7.85 -11.18 -9.68
CA ALA A 170 7.20 -11.52 -8.42
C ALA A 170 8.16 -11.36 -7.23
N ALA A 171 9.37 -11.91 -7.33
CA ALA A 171 10.39 -11.80 -6.29
C ALA A 171 10.74 -10.33 -6.01
N ALA A 172 10.94 -9.51 -7.06
CA ALA A 172 11.23 -8.09 -6.92
C ALA A 172 10.08 -7.32 -6.25
N LEU A 173 8.83 -7.54 -6.68
CA LEU A 173 7.65 -6.90 -6.08
C LEU A 173 7.46 -7.32 -4.61
N PHE A 174 7.71 -8.60 -4.29
CA PHE A 174 7.62 -9.09 -2.92
C PHE A 174 8.74 -8.52 -2.03
N ALA A 175 9.97 -8.38 -2.55
CA ALA A 175 11.07 -7.74 -1.83
C ALA A 175 10.78 -6.26 -1.54
N VAL A 176 10.21 -5.54 -2.52
CA VAL A 176 9.70 -4.16 -2.34
C VAL A 176 8.66 -4.12 -1.22
N LEU A 177 7.67 -5.03 -1.25
CA LEU A 177 6.63 -5.14 -0.23
C LEU A 177 7.20 -5.38 1.19
N LEU A 178 8.16 -6.28 1.33
CA LEU A 178 8.82 -6.54 2.62
C LEU A 178 9.55 -5.31 3.17
N ASN A 179 10.13 -4.48 2.30
CA ASN A 179 10.77 -3.23 2.70
C ASN A 179 9.77 -2.07 2.93
N LEU A 180 8.49 -2.25 2.58
CA LEU A 180 7.41 -1.30 2.94
C LEU A 180 6.77 -1.67 4.27
N LYS A 181 6.54 -2.96 4.54
CA LYS A 181 5.98 -3.41 5.82
C LYS A 181 6.41 -4.85 6.11
N HIS A 182 7.11 -5.02 7.23
CA HIS A 182 7.66 -6.32 7.63
C HIS A 182 6.57 -7.36 7.96
N LEU A 183 5.31 -6.93 8.18
CA LEU A 183 4.15 -7.82 8.37
C LEU A 183 4.01 -8.85 7.24
N PHE A 184 4.41 -8.52 6.01
CA PHE A 184 4.30 -9.45 4.88
C PHE A 184 5.34 -10.58 4.91
N LEU A 185 6.25 -10.59 5.89
CA LEU A 185 7.20 -11.69 6.10
C LEU A 185 6.48 -13.03 6.35
N PHE A 186 5.25 -13.02 6.87
CA PHE A 186 4.43 -14.23 7.01
C PHE A 186 4.17 -14.95 5.67
N ALA A 187 4.19 -14.23 4.54
CA ALA A 187 4.06 -14.83 3.21
C ALA A 187 5.39 -15.32 2.63
N ALA A 188 6.54 -14.98 3.23
CA ALA A 188 7.85 -15.29 2.67
C ALA A 188 8.13 -16.80 2.50
N PRO A 189 7.72 -17.70 3.41
CA PRO A 189 7.90 -19.14 3.21
C PRO A 189 7.19 -19.68 1.95
N PHE A 190 6.03 -19.11 1.60
CA PHE A 190 5.32 -19.46 0.37
C PHE A 190 6.08 -18.99 -0.87
N PHE A 191 6.51 -17.73 -0.88
CA PHE A 191 7.30 -17.19 -2.00
C PHE A 191 8.62 -17.94 -2.19
N PHE A 192 9.32 -18.23 -1.09
CA PHE A 192 10.58 -18.97 -1.11
C PHE A 192 10.38 -20.38 -1.70
N SER A 193 9.43 -21.16 -1.18
CA SER A 193 9.19 -22.52 -1.67
C SER A 193 8.75 -22.56 -3.14
N HIS A 194 7.90 -21.63 -3.58
CA HIS A 194 7.51 -21.52 -4.99
C HIS A 194 8.68 -21.16 -5.90
N LEU A 195 9.50 -20.17 -5.53
CA LEU A 195 10.64 -19.73 -6.33
C LEU A 195 11.75 -20.80 -6.37
N LEU A 196 12.00 -21.48 -5.25
CA LEU A 196 12.95 -22.59 -5.18
C LEU A 196 12.51 -23.73 -6.10
N ALA A 197 11.23 -24.13 -6.02
CA ALA A 197 10.68 -25.15 -6.88
C ALA A 197 10.77 -24.76 -8.37
N ALA A 198 10.57 -23.48 -8.69
CA ALA A 198 10.59 -23.01 -10.08
C ALA A 198 12.00 -22.93 -10.70
N HIS A 199 13.07 -22.75 -9.92
CA HIS A 199 14.43 -22.52 -10.45
C HIS A 199 15.45 -23.62 -10.11
N VAL A 200 15.24 -24.37 -9.03
CA VAL A 200 16.23 -25.34 -8.52
C VAL A 200 15.72 -26.77 -8.61
N LEU A 201 14.44 -27.03 -8.31
CA LEU A 201 13.86 -28.38 -8.30
C LEU A 201 13.25 -28.81 -9.64
N ARG A 202 13.43 -28.02 -10.69
CA ARG A 202 13.00 -28.32 -12.07
C ARG A 202 14.10 -28.97 -12.87
#